data_AF-A0A9E4UWK3-F1
#
_entry.id   AF-A0A9E4UWK3-F1
#
_cell.length_a   1.000
_cell.length_b   1.000
_cell.length_c   1.000
_cell.angle_alpha   90.00
_cell.angle_beta   90.00
_cell.angle_gamma   90.00
#
_symmetry.space_group_name_H-M   'P 1'
#
loop_
_entity.id
_entity.type
_entity.pdbx_description
1 polymer ?
#
loop_
_entity_poly.entity_id
_entity_poly.type
_entity_poly.pdbx_seq_one_letter_code
_entity_poly.pdbx_strand_id
1 'polypeptide(L)'
;MEGPQFSTRAESQLYRSWGASVVGMTALPEAKLAREAEICYATLALVTDYDVWRLSEEQVSVELVIANLVQNTETSRKIIVDVVTKLPRKRDCACESALKDAIITDRDHIPQEAKERLAPLVGRYL
;
A
#
# COMPACT_ATOMS: atom_id res chain seq x y z
N MET A 1 1.14 -2.97 10.34
CA MET A 1 0.52 -3.59 11.55
C MET A 1 -0.97 -3.73 11.30
N GLU A 2 -1.69 -4.60 12.01
CA GLU A 2 -3.13 -4.80 11.81
C GLU A 2 -3.98 -3.63 12.34
N GLY A 3 -3.64 -3.07 13.52
CA GLY A 3 -4.51 -2.12 14.21
C GLY A 3 -5.69 -2.80 14.92
N PRO A 4 -6.67 -2.05 15.47
CA PRO A 4 -6.83 -0.59 15.45
C PRO A 4 -6.01 0.16 16.51
N GLN A 5 -5.38 -0.54 17.45
CA GLN A 5 -4.54 0.09 18.47
C GLN A 5 -3.23 0.58 17.85
N PHE A 6 -2.65 1.65 18.42
CA PHE A 6 -1.27 2.02 18.12
C PHE A 6 -0.28 0.99 18.68
N SER A 7 0.94 1.02 18.16
CA SER A 7 2.00 0.13 18.63
C SER A 7 2.34 0.42 20.08
N THR A 8 2.75 -0.61 20.80
CA THR A 8 3.53 -0.47 22.02
C THR A 8 4.96 0.00 21.67
N ARG A 9 5.67 0.53 22.67
CA ARG A 9 7.07 0.93 22.47
C ARG A 9 7.97 -0.23 22.08
N ALA A 10 7.70 -1.43 22.61
CA ALA A 10 8.47 -2.63 22.26
C ALA A 10 8.29 -2.98 20.77
N GLU A 11 7.07 -2.91 20.26
CA GLU A 11 6.78 -3.12 18.83
C GLU A 11 7.43 -2.05 17.96
N SER A 12 7.34 -0.78 18.35
CA SER A 12 7.99 0.31 17.61
C SER A 12 9.52 0.13 17.51
N GLN A 13 10.18 -0.29 18.60
CA GLN A 13 11.60 -0.60 18.59
C GLN A 13 11.93 -1.85 17.77
N LEU A 14 11.06 -2.87 17.78
CA LEU A 14 11.20 -4.04 16.93
C LEU A 14 11.15 -3.65 15.43
N TYR A 15 10.17 -2.86 15.01
CA TYR A 15 10.07 -2.40 13.62
C TYR A 15 11.29 -1.59 13.18
N ARG A 16 11.79 -0.72 14.06
CA ARG A 16 13.04 0.03 13.80
C ARG A 16 14.25 -0.90 13.68
N SER A 17 14.33 -1.96 14.49
CA SER A 17 15.40 -2.96 14.39
C SER A 17 15.40 -3.70 13.05
N TRP A 18 14.24 -3.78 12.38
CA TRP A 18 14.11 -4.31 11.01
C TRP A 18 14.45 -3.29 9.92
N GLY A 19 14.80 -2.05 10.29
CA GLY A 19 15.04 -0.96 9.36
C GLY A 19 13.77 -0.28 8.83
N ALA A 20 12.60 -0.54 9.44
CA ALA A 20 11.37 0.14 9.05
C ALA A 20 11.46 1.65 9.37
N SER A 21 11.07 2.48 8.40
CA SER A 21 11.13 3.94 8.53
C SER A 21 9.76 4.59 8.79
N VAL A 22 8.68 3.93 8.40
CA VAL A 22 7.29 4.39 8.58
C VAL A 22 6.42 3.22 8.99
N VAL A 23 5.36 3.50 9.74
CA VAL A 23 4.36 2.51 10.17
C VAL A 23 2.98 2.96 9.72
N GLY A 24 2.13 2.00 9.34
CA GLY A 24 0.77 2.23 8.92
C GLY A 24 -0.04 0.93 8.92
N MET A 25 -1.32 1.04 8.60
CA MET A 25 -2.31 -0.05 8.72
C MET A 25 -3.00 -0.42 7.39
N THR A 26 -2.74 0.29 6.29
CA THR A 26 -3.55 0.20 5.06
C THR A 26 -2.82 -0.30 3.80
N ALA A 27 -1.50 -0.09 3.71
CA ALA A 27 -0.74 -0.42 2.49
C ALA A 27 -0.71 -1.93 2.17
N LEU A 28 -0.93 -2.78 3.18
CA LEU A 28 -1.12 -4.22 3.02
C LEU A 28 -2.53 -4.57 3.50
N PRO A 29 -3.34 -5.34 2.74
CA PRO A 29 -2.98 -6.10 1.53
C PRO A 29 -3.05 -5.31 0.21
N GLU A 30 -3.36 -4.01 0.22
CA GLU A 30 -3.60 -3.20 -0.99
C GLU A 30 -2.50 -3.34 -2.06
N ALA A 31 -1.23 -3.20 -1.67
CA ALA A 31 -0.10 -3.32 -2.59
C ALA A 31 0.03 -4.71 -3.23
N LYS A 32 -0.35 -5.78 -2.52
CA LYS A 32 -0.34 -7.14 -3.06
C LYS A 32 -1.48 -7.34 -4.06
N LEU A 33 -2.67 -6.88 -3.72
CA LEU A 33 -3.83 -6.96 -4.61
C LEU A 33 -3.63 -6.15 -5.90
N ALA A 34 -3.04 -4.96 -5.79
CA ALA A 34 -2.69 -4.16 -6.97
C ALA A 34 -1.67 -4.87 -7.87
N ARG A 35 -0.71 -5.59 -7.27
CA ARG A 35 0.25 -6.41 -8.02
C ARG A 35 -0.42 -7.57 -8.74
N GLU A 36 -1.32 -8.30 -8.07
CA GLU A 36 -2.11 -9.38 -8.68
C GLU A 36 -2.99 -8.88 -9.82
N ALA A 37 -3.50 -7.65 -9.72
CA ALA A 37 -4.27 -6.98 -10.76
C ALA A 37 -3.43 -6.34 -11.88
N GLU A 38 -2.10 -6.47 -11.84
CA GLU A 38 -1.17 -5.84 -12.80
C GLU A 38 -1.33 -4.30 -12.90
N ILE A 39 -1.65 -3.68 -11.77
CA ILE A 39 -1.76 -2.22 -11.61
C ILE A 39 -0.42 -1.68 -11.08
N CYS A 40 0.07 -0.59 -11.68
CA CYS A 40 1.23 0.13 -11.14
C CYS A 40 0.85 0.79 -9.82
N TYR A 41 1.46 0.35 -8.73
CA TYR A 41 1.17 0.83 -7.38
C TYR A 41 2.38 1.54 -6.77
N ALA A 42 2.12 2.69 -6.14
CA ALA A 42 3.09 3.43 -5.34
C ALA A 42 2.37 4.08 -4.15
N THR A 43 3.07 4.23 -3.03
CA THR A 43 2.52 4.84 -1.81
C THR A 43 3.11 6.23 -1.60
N LEU A 44 2.25 7.24 -1.44
CA LEU A 44 2.62 8.53 -0.88
C LEU A 44 2.29 8.52 0.62
N ALA A 45 3.29 8.21 1.45
CA ALA A 45 3.13 8.20 2.91
C ALA A 45 3.32 9.62 3.48
N LEU A 46 2.32 10.10 4.22
CA LEU A 46 2.33 11.42 4.85
C LEU A 46 2.54 11.21 6.35
N VAL A 47 3.70 11.62 6.86
CA VAL A 47 4.04 11.43 8.27
C VAL A 47 3.16 12.34 9.12
N THR A 48 2.46 11.76 10.09
CA THR A 48 1.62 12.49 11.05
C THR A 48 2.26 12.64 12.41
N ASP A 49 3.14 11.72 12.79
CA ASP A 49 3.76 11.65 14.11
C ASP A 49 4.95 10.69 14.09
N TYR A 50 5.62 10.55 15.22
CA TYR A 50 6.79 9.68 15.38
C TYR A 50 6.45 8.32 16.00
N ASP A 51 5.21 7.84 15.94
CA ASP A 51 4.76 6.65 16.68
C ASP A 51 5.14 6.79 18.17
N VAL A 52 5.31 5.70 18.91
CA VAL A 52 5.58 5.74 20.36
C VAL A 52 7.06 5.52 20.76
N TRP A 53 8.01 5.57 19.81
CA TRP A 53 9.43 5.28 20.12
C TRP A 53 10.17 6.45 20.78
N ARG A 54 9.74 7.69 20.54
CA ARG A 54 10.45 8.90 21.00
C ARG A 54 9.96 9.32 22.39
N LEU A 55 10.90 9.47 23.33
CA LEU A 55 10.60 9.81 24.75
C LEU A 55 10.41 11.31 25.01
N SER A 56 10.89 12.17 24.11
CA SER A 56 11.01 13.62 24.32
C SER A 56 9.84 14.45 23.76
N GLU A 57 8.89 13.83 23.07
CA GLU A 57 7.75 14.50 22.44
C GLU A 57 6.44 13.89 22.97
N GLU A 58 5.33 14.64 22.84
CA GLU A 58 4.01 14.16 23.24
C GLU A 58 3.70 12.82 22.58
N GLN A 59 3.12 11.89 23.35
CA GLN A 59 2.67 10.60 22.83
C GLN A 59 1.66 10.83 21.71
N VAL A 60 1.68 9.96 20.69
CA VAL A 60 0.71 10.01 19.59
C VAL A 60 -0.73 10.08 20.13
N SER A 61 -1.44 11.14 19.77
CA SER A 61 -2.85 11.35 20.09
C SER A 61 -3.68 11.44 18.80
N VAL A 62 -4.95 11.11 18.89
CA VAL A 62 -5.87 11.19 17.74
C VAL A 62 -5.97 12.63 17.23
N GLU A 63 -5.93 13.61 18.13
CA GLU A 63 -6.01 15.03 17.84
C GLU A 63 -4.80 15.52 17.03
N LEU A 64 -3.58 15.12 17.42
CA LEU A 64 -2.34 15.46 16.70
C LEU A 64 -2.35 14.85 15.29
N VAL A 65 -2.79 13.60 15.18
CA VAL A 65 -2.93 12.90 13.89
C VAL A 65 -3.91 13.63 12.98
N ILE A 66 -5.09 14.01 13.49
CA ILE A 66 -6.11 14.72 12.70
C ILE A 66 -5.59 16.09 12.23
N ALA A 67 -4.93 16.85 13.10
CA ALA A 67 -4.41 18.17 12.74
C ALA A 67 -3.37 18.08 11.60
N ASN A 68 -2.41 17.16 11.73
CA ASN A 68 -1.39 16.95 10.70
C ASN A 68 -1.98 16.35 9.42
N LEU A 69 -3.02 15.50 9.52
CA LEU A 69 -3.72 14.94 8.37
C LEU A 69 -4.39 16.02 7.52
N VAL A 70 -5.05 17.00 8.14
CA VAL A 70 -5.67 18.13 7.42
C VAL A 70 -4.62 18.93 6.66
N GLN A 71 -3.50 19.28 7.31
CA GLN A 71 -2.39 19.99 6.65
C GLN A 71 -1.77 19.17 5.51
N ASN A 72 -1.58 17.87 5.73
CA ASN A 72 -1.03 16.95 4.74
C ASN A 72 -1.96 16.75 3.53
N THR A 73 -3.27 16.94 3.70
CA THR A 73 -4.27 16.77 2.63
C THR A 73 -4.03 17.76 1.48
N GLU A 74 -3.79 19.04 1.76
CA GLU A 74 -3.54 20.03 0.70
C GLU A 74 -2.26 19.74 -0.07
N THR A 75 -1.21 19.37 0.65
CA THR A 75 0.09 19.01 0.06
C THR A 75 -0.04 17.77 -0.83
N SER A 76 -0.73 16.73 -0.36
CA SER A 76 -0.94 15.50 -1.13
C SER A 76 -1.73 15.75 -2.41
N ARG A 77 -2.77 16.60 -2.38
CA ARG A 77 -3.54 16.97 -3.58
C ARG A 77 -2.65 17.61 -4.65
N LYS A 78 -1.78 18.55 -4.26
CA LYS A 78 -0.85 19.21 -5.19
C LYS A 78 0.13 18.20 -5.80
N ILE A 79 0.67 17.29 -4.98
CA ILE A 79 1.57 16.22 -5.43
C ILE A 79 0.86 15.30 -6.42
N ILE A 80 -0.37 14.87 -6.12
CA ILE A 80 -1.13 13.96 -7.00
C ILE A 80 -1.37 14.59 -8.37
N VAL A 81 -1.79 15.86 -8.41
CA VAL A 81 -2.00 16.57 -9.68
C VAL A 81 -0.70 16.62 -10.49
N ASP A 82 0.41 17.01 -9.86
CA ASP A 82 1.71 17.09 -10.53
C ASP A 82 2.17 15.71 -11.05
N VAL A 83 2.07 14.66 -10.23
CA VAL A 83 2.45 13.30 -10.62
C VAL A 83 1.62 12.82 -11.81
N VAL A 84 0.30 12.97 -11.77
CA VAL A 84 -0.60 12.53 -12.85
C VAL A 84 -0.23 13.19 -14.18
N THR A 85 0.19 14.46 -14.20
CA THR A 85 0.62 15.13 -15.43
C THR A 85 1.96 14.62 -15.99
N LYS A 86 2.78 13.99 -15.15
CA LYS A 86 4.12 13.48 -15.51
C LYS A 86 4.15 11.98 -15.79
N LEU A 87 3.06 11.26 -15.50
CA LEU A 87 3.01 9.83 -15.73
C LEU A 87 3.06 9.52 -17.24
N PRO A 88 3.90 8.54 -17.65
CA PRO A 88 3.96 8.13 -19.05
C PRO A 88 2.65 7.45 -19.46
N ARG A 89 2.21 7.70 -20.70
CA ARG A 89 1.01 7.05 -21.27
C ARG A 89 1.20 5.56 -21.55
N LYS A 90 2.45 5.15 -21.82
CA LYS A 90 2.82 3.76 -22.04
C LYS A 90 3.52 3.25 -20.79
N ARG A 91 3.25 2.00 -20.43
CA ARG A 91 3.95 1.30 -19.37
C ARG A 91 5.11 0.52 -19.97
N ASP A 92 6.26 0.57 -19.32
CA ASP A 92 7.47 -0.20 -19.63
C ASP A 92 7.99 -0.98 -18.41
N CYS A 93 7.22 -0.97 -17.31
CA CYS A 93 7.54 -1.65 -16.07
C CYS A 93 7.03 -3.09 -16.04
N ALA A 94 7.67 -3.93 -15.24
CA ALA A 94 7.29 -5.33 -15.04
C ALA A 94 5.88 -5.54 -14.45
N CYS A 95 5.27 -4.51 -13.84
CA CYS A 95 3.94 -4.58 -13.23
C CYS A 95 2.84 -5.00 -14.23
N GLU A 96 2.99 -4.66 -15.51
CA GLU A 96 1.98 -4.93 -16.55
C GLU A 96 1.77 -6.41 -16.86
N SER A 97 2.75 -7.26 -16.55
CA SER A 97 2.73 -8.70 -16.82
C SER A 97 3.03 -9.53 -15.57
N ALA A 98 2.88 -8.95 -14.38
CA ALA A 98 3.25 -9.57 -13.11
C ALA A 98 2.50 -10.88 -12.81
N LEU A 99 1.29 -11.07 -13.36
CA LEU A 99 0.46 -12.25 -13.14
C LEU A 99 0.75 -13.38 -14.13
N LYS A 100 1.37 -13.07 -15.28
CA LYS A 100 1.58 -13.98 -16.41
C LYS A 100 2.11 -15.36 -16.01
N ASP A 101 3.14 -15.39 -15.17
CA ASP A 101 3.84 -16.61 -14.75
C ASP A 101 3.55 -16.97 -13.28
N ALA A 102 2.57 -16.33 -12.65
CA ALA A 102 2.22 -16.52 -11.24
C ALA A 102 1.04 -17.49 -11.02
N ILE A 103 0.32 -17.87 -12.08
CA ILE A 103 -0.79 -18.83 -12.01
C ILE A 103 -0.21 -20.25 -12.06
N ILE A 104 -0.20 -20.92 -10.91
CA ILE A 104 0.32 -22.29 -10.76
C ILE A 104 -0.76 -23.33 -11.03
N THR A 105 -2.04 -22.98 -10.82
CA THR A 105 -3.16 -23.91 -11.00
C THR A 105 -3.25 -24.37 -12.45
N ASP A 106 -3.28 -25.69 -12.64
CA ASP A 106 -3.50 -26.30 -13.95
C ASP A 106 -4.82 -25.80 -14.56
N ARG A 107 -4.75 -25.31 -15.80
CA ARG A 107 -5.84 -24.61 -16.50
C ARG A 107 -7.08 -25.48 -16.69
N ASP A 108 -6.88 -26.78 -16.85
CA ASP A 108 -7.95 -27.77 -17.02
C ASP A 108 -8.69 -28.04 -15.70
N HIS A 109 -8.07 -27.71 -14.57
CA HIS A 109 -8.60 -27.90 -13.23
C HIS A 109 -9.17 -26.61 -12.61
N ILE A 110 -9.12 -25.47 -13.33
CA ILE A 110 -9.70 -24.21 -12.85
C ILE A 110 -11.23 -24.24 -13.06
N PRO A 111 -12.05 -24.18 -12.00
CA PRO A 111 -13.51 -24.17 -12.13
C PRO A 111 -14.01 -22.98 -12.95
N GLN A 112 -15.07 -23.19 -13.73
CA GLN A 112 -15.67 -22.14 -14.55
C GLN A 112 -16.09 -20.92 -13.71
N GLU A 113 -16.66 -21.14 -12.52
CA GLU A 113 -17.01 -20.07 -11.57
C GLU A 113 -15.80 -19.19 -11.20
N ALA A 114 -14.62 -19.80 -11.00
CA ALA A 114 -13.41 -19.06 -10.67
C ALA A 114 -12.90 -18.23 -11.85
N LYS A 115 -12.99 -18.76 -13.08
CA LYS A 115 -12.64 -18.03 -14.32
C LYS A 115 -13.52 -16.80 -14.48
N GLU A 116 -14.83 -16.94 -14.26
CA GLU A 116 -15.79 -15.84 -14.37
C GLU A 116 -15.57 -14.79 -13.27
N ARG A 117 -15.42 -15.23 -12.01
CA ARG A 117 -15.20 -14.32 -10.87
C ARG A 117 -13.92 -13.52 -10.99
N LEU A 118 -12.84 -14.13 -11.52
CA LEU A 118 -11.52 -13.50 -11.63
C LEU A 118 -11.23 -12.93 -13.02
N ALA A 119 -12.18 -13.00 -13.97
CA ALA A 119 -12.00 -12.57 -15.36
C ALA A 119 -11.32 -11.18 -15.51
N PRO A 120 -11.64 -10.15 -14.71
CA PRO A 120 -10.96 -8.85 -14.80
C PRO A 120 -9.45 -8.90 -14.54
N LEU A 121 -8.97 -9.90 -13.81
CA LEU A 121 -7.57 -10.07 -13.41
C LEU A 121 -6.87 -11.08 -14.31
N VAL A 122 -7.44 -12.28 -14.46
CA VAL A 122 -6.79 -13.44 -15.09
C VAL A 122 -7.15 -13.63 -16.56
N GLY A 123 -8.16 -12.93 -17.10
CA GLY A 123 -8.73 -13.22 -18.42
C GLY A 123 -7.77 -13.01 -19.61
N ARG A 124 -6.63 -12.36 -19.41
CA ARG A 124 -5.54 -12.31 -20.42
C ARG A 124 -4.72 -13.61 -20.50
N TYR A 125 -4.82 -14.47 -19.50
CA TYR A 125 -3.95 -15.64 -19.29
C TYR A 125 -4.71 -16.97 -19.22
N LEU A 126 -6.01 -16.95 -18.93
CA LEU A 126 -6.92 -18.10 -18.88
C LEU A 126 -7.95 -18.04 -20.01
#